data_AF-A0A849E2H8-F1
#
_entry.id   AF-A0A849E2H8-F1
#
_cell.length_a   1.000
_cell.length_b   1.000
_cell.length_c   1.000
_cell.angle_alpha   90.00
_cell.angle_beta   90.00
_cell.angle_gamma   90.00
#
_symmetry.space_group_name_H-M   'P 1'
#
loop_
_entity.id
_entity.type
_entity.pdbx_description
1 polymer ?
#
loop_
_entity_poly.entity_id
_entity_poly.type
_entity_poly.pdbx_seq_one_letter_code
_entity_poly.pdbx_strand_id
1 'polypeptide(L)'
;MKVSELTALPEEDYAQEDNLWGHPKGLYVCFATELWERFSFYGMKYLLLLYLTKYHLFSDSMGLDVLGAFAGLVYALPVIGGLLADRYLGMR
;
A
#
# COMPACT_ATOMS: atom_id res chain seq x y z
N MET A 1 -49.04 -2.33 -31.67
CA MET A 1 -47.78 -1.87 -31.07
C MET A 1 -47.35 -2.93 -30.08
N LYS A 2 -46.47 -3.86 -30.48
CA LYS A 2 -46.10 -5.03 -29.66
C LYS A 2 -45.08 -4.59 -28.61
N VAL A 3 -45.37 -4.89 -27.35
CA VAL A 3 -44.49 -4.72 -26.18
C VAL A 3 -43.39 -5.80 -26.18
N SER A 4 -42.86 -6.15 -27.35
CA SER A 4 -41.88 -7.24 -27.54
C SER A 4 -40.48 -6.74 -27.86
N GLU A 5 -40.28 -5.42 -27.97
CA GLU A 5 -38.98 -4.82 -28.33
C GLU A 5 -38.30 -4.09 -27.15
N LEU A 6 -38.88 -4.10 -25.94
CA LEU A 6 -38.32 -3.39 -24.79
C LEU A 6 -37.35 -4.24 -23.92
N THR A 7 -37.01 -5.45 -24.37
CA THR A 7 -36.24 -6.43 -23.58
C THR A 7 -34.85 -6.73 -24.14
N ALA A 8 -34.32 -5.87 -25.02
CA ALA A 8 -32.92 -5.92 -25.43
C ALA A 8 -32.13 -4.82 -24.72
N LEU A 9 -32.12 -4.84 -23.38
CA LEU A 9 -31.05 -4.15 -22.67
C LEU A 9 -29.78 -4.99 -22.91
N PRO A 10 -28.66 -4.41 -23.34
CA PRO A 10 -27.40 -5.14 -23.36
C PRO A 10 -27.17 -5.64 -21.93
N GLU A 11 -27.06 -6.96 -21.74
CA GLU A 11 -26.54 -7.47 -20.48
C GLU A 11 -25.15 -6.88 -20.33
N GLU A 12 -24.98 -5.93 -19.41
CA GLU A 12 -23.65 -5.55 -18.97
C GLU A 12 -23.00 -6.81 -18.44
N ASP A 13 -21.92 -7.22 -19.12
CA ASP A 13 -21.05 -8.32 -18.74
C ASP A 13 -20.50 -8.01 -17.35
N TYR A 14 -21.17 -8.51 -16.32
CA TYR A 14 -20.73 -8.44 -14.93
C TYR A 14 -19.38 -9.15 -14.88
N ALA A 15 -18.32 -8.35 -14.91
CA ALA A 15 -16.92 -8.68 -14.76
C ALA A 15 -16.71 -10.18 -14.51
N GLN A 16 -16.35 -10.92 -15.57
CA GLN A 16 -15.81 -12.27 -15.49
C GLN A 16 -15.07 -12.42 -14.15
N GLU A 17 -15.62 -13.23 -13.23
CA GLU A 17 -14.94 -13.55 -11.99
C GLU A 17 -13.72 -14.38 -12.35
N ASP A 18 -12.69 -13.62 -12.61
CA ASP A 18 -11.38 -14.03 -13.02
C ASP A 18 -10.68 -14.55 -11.75
N ASN A 19 -11.21 -15.65 -11.22
CA ASN A 19 -10.80 -16.24 -9.96
C ASN A 19 -9.53 -17.07 -10.19
N LEU A 20 -8.41 -16.60 -9.66
CA LEU A 20 -7.19 -17.40 -9.59
C LEU A 20 -7.23 -18.20 -8.29
N TRP A 21 -7.19 -19.53 -8.40
CA TRP A 21 -7.24 -20.47 -7.26
C TRP A 21 -8.36 -20.17 -6.25
N GLY A 22 -9.54 -19.78 -6.74
CA GLY A 22 -10.71 -19.54 -5.88
C GLY A 22 -10.72 -18.20 -5.13
N HIS A 23 -9.80 -17.28 -5.45
CA HIS A 23 -9.79 -15.92 -4.91
C HIS A 23 -9.79 -14.86 -6.02
N PRO A 24 -10.33 -13.66 -5.76
CA PRO A 24 -10.32 -12.56 -6.72
C PRO A 24 -8.89 -12.20 -7.16
N LYS A 25 -8.66 -12.01 -8.46
CA LYS A 25 -7.34 -11.59 -9.01
C LYS A 25 -6.73 -10.38 -8.29
N GLY A 26 -7.56 -9.41 -7.89
CA GLY A 26 -7.13 -8.22 -7.16
C GLY A 26 -6.44 -8.54 -5.83
N LEU A 27 -6.85 -9.61 -5.14
CA LEU A 27 -6.24 -10.02 -3.87
C LEU A 27 -4.76 -10.36 -4.03
N TYR A 28 -4.39 -11.03 -5.11
CA TYR A 28 -2.98 -11.38 -5.36
C TYR A 28 -2.13 -10.16 -5.63
N VAL A 29 -2.68 -9.16 -6.33
CA VAL A 29 -1.99 -7.88 -6.55
C VAL A 29 -1.81 -7.16 -5.21
N CYS A 30 -2.89 -6.99 -4.43
CA CYS A 30 -2.83 -6.37 -3.11
C CYS A 30 -1.86 -7.09 -2.17
N PHE A 31 -1.87 -8.42 -2.18
CA PHE A 31 -0.96 -9.24 -1.38
C PHE A 31 0.49 -9.02 -1.80
N ALA A 32 0.80 -9.10 -3.10
CA ALA A 32 2.15 -8.89 -3.59
C ALA A 32 2.64 -7.46 -3.31
N THR A 33 1.78 -6.45 -3.45
CA THR A 33 2.12 -5.06 -3.13
C THR A 33 2.39 -4.88 -1.64
N GLU A 34 1.55 -5.44 -0.76
CA GLU A 34 1.77 -5.35 0.70
C GLU A 34 3.02 -6.13 1.11
N LEU A 35 3.25 -7.31 0.54
CA LEU A 35 4.46 -8.10 0.79
C LEU A 35 5.72 -7.31 0.43
N TRP A 36 5.73 -6.66 -0.73
CA TRP A 36 6.89 -5.88 -1.20
C TRP A 36 7.08 -4.59 -0.41
N GLU A 37 5.99 -3.94 0.00
CA GLU A 37 6.01 -2.80 0.91
C GLU A 37 6.67 -3.20 2.24
N ARG A 38 6.18 -4.28 2.87
CA ARG A 38 6.71 -4.76 4.15
C ARG A 38 8.15 -5.22 4.06
N PHE A 39 8.50 -5.94 2.99
CA PHE A 39 9.88 -6.35 2.73
C PHE A 39 10.81 -5.14 2.66
N SER A 40 10.44 -4.13 1.87
CA SER A 40 11.25 -2.91 1.71
C SER A 40 11.31 -2.08 2.99
N PHE A 41 10.20 -1.99 3.73
CA PHE A 41 10.09 -1.25 4.98
C PHE A 41 11.01 -1.83 6.06
N TYR A 42 10.93 -3.14 6.31
CA TYR A 42 11.80 -3.79 7.30
C TYR A 42 13.25 -3.82 6.81
N GLY A 43 13.50 -4.09 5.52
CA GLY A 43 14.84 -4.08 4.95
C GLY A 43 15.56 -2.74 5.12
N MET A 44 14.90 -1.63 4.78
CA MET A 44 15.45 -0.29 4.96
C MET A 44 15.77 0.01 6.42
N LYS A 45 14.91 -0.39 7.37
CA LYS A 45 15.15 -0.17 8.82
C LYS A 45 16.48 -0.76 9.28
N TYR A 46 16.78 -2.00 8.89
CA TYR A 46 18.02 -2.67 9.29
C TYR A 46 19.23 -2.20 8.50
N LEU A 47 19.09 -1.99 7.19
CA LEU A 47 20.18 -1.49 6.34
C LEU A 47 20.59 -0.07 6.72
N LEU A 48 19.64 0.79 7.09
CA LEU A 48 19.91 2.15 7.56
C LEU A 48 20.75 2.13 8.85
N LEU A 49 20.35 1.34 9.84
CA LEU A 49 21.11 1.23 11.10
C LEU A 49 22.51 0.68 10.86
N LEU A 50 22.64 -0.36 10.02
CA LEU A 50 23.94 -0.93 9.64
C LEU A 50 24.81 0.10 8.91
N TYR A 51 24.22 0.88 8.01
CA TYR A 51 24.93 1.91 7.27
C TYR A 51 25.46 3.02 8.18
N LEU A 52 24.64 3.51 9.11
CA LEU A 52 25.02 4.56 10.06
C LEU A 52 26.15 4.11 11.00
N THR A 53 26.06 2.88 11.52
CA THR A 53 27.08 2.31 12.41
C THR A 53 28.37 1.96 11.67
N LYS A 54 28.30 1.41 10.45
CA LYS A 54 29.48 0.97 9.70
C LYS A 54 30.20 2.07 8.92
N TYR A 55 29.47 3.00 8.30
CA TYR A 55 30.07 4.01 7.42
C TYR A 55 30.12 5.40 8.03
N HIS A 56 29.17 5.75 8.90
CA HIS A 56 29.15 7.04 9.61
C HIS A 56 29.77 6.97 11.01
N LEU A 57 30.21 5.78 11.45
CA LEU A 57 30.85 5.54 12.76
C LEU A 57 30.01 6.02 13.94
N PHE A 58 28.69 6.01 13.80
CA PHE A 58 27.78 6.32 14.90
C PHE A 58 27.87 5.22 15.96
N SER A 59 27.74 5.60 17.23
CA SER A 59 27.48 4.63 18.30
C SER A 59 26.11 3.99 18.08
N ASP A 60 25.93 2.78 18.62
CA ASP A 60 24.66 2.06 18.53
C ASP A 60 23.48 2.91 19.04
N SER A 61 23.69 3.67 20.11
CA SER A 61 22.68 4.59 20.65
C SER A 61 22.28 5.68 19.65
N MET A 62 23.24 6.38 19.03
CA MET A 62 22.95 7.43 18.07
C MET A 62 22.28 6.88 16.80
N GLY A 63 22.68 5.69 16.34
CA GLY A 63 22.04 5.03 15.21
C GLY A 63 20.58 4.67 15.52
N LEU A 64 20.30 4.19 16.73
CA LEU A 64 18.94 3.89 17.19
C LEU A 64 18.09 5.15 17.39
N ASP A 65 18.68 6.26 17.84
CA ASP A 65 17.97 7.54 17.96
C ASP A 65 17.48 8.04 16.59
N VAL A 66 18.34 7.97 15.57
CA VAL A 66 17.97 8.31 14.18
C VAL A 66 16.89 7.37 13.66
N LEU A 67 17.02 6.07 13.93
CA LEU A 67 16.04 5.07 13.54
C LEU A 67 14.67 5.30 14.22
N GLY A 68 14.69 5.71 15.48
CA GLY A 68 13.51 6.05 16.27
C GLY A 68 12.81 7.31 15.76
N ALA A 69 13.57 8.36 15.46
CA ALA A 69 13.04 9.58 14.84
C ALA A 69 12.43 9.29 13.46
N PHE A 70 13.12 8.49 12.65
CA PHE A 70 12.62 8.04 11.35
C PHE A 70 11.31 7.27 11.49
N ALA A 71 11.25 6.27 12.38
CA ALA A 71 10.03 5.51 12.63
C ALA A 71 8.88 6.41 13.12
N GLY A 72 9.16 7.34 14.03
CA GLY A 72 8.17 8.31 14.50
C GLY A 72 7.56 9.14 13.37
N LEU A 73 8.39 9.61 12.43
CA LEU A 73 7.90 10.33 11.25
C LEU A 73 7.07 9.43 10.32
N VAL A 74 7.49 8.18 10.10
CA VAL A 74 6.71 7.23 9.29
C VAL A 74 5.31 6.99 9.88
N TYR A 75 5.15 7.03 11.20
CA TYR A 75 3.83 6.92 11.83
C TYR A 75 3.06 8.24 11.89
N ALA A 76 3.74 9.39 11.91
CA ALA A 76 3.10 10.71 11.95
C ALA A 76 2.62 11.19 10.57
N LEU A 77 3.41 10.98 9.51
CA LEU A 77 3.10 11.45 8.17
C LEU A 77 1.77 10.89 7.59
N PRO A 78 1.37 9.63 7.84
CA PRO A 78 0.06 9.12 7.42
C PRO A 78 -1.13 9.91 7.98
N VAL A 79 -1.00 10.50 9.17
CA VAL A 79 -2.06 11.37 9.73
C VAL A 79 -2.23 12.61 8.85
N ILE A 80 -1.13 13.22 8.45
CA ILE A 80 -1.14 14.38 7.54
C ILE A 80 -1.65 13.96 6.16
N GLY A 81 -1.21 12.80 5.66
CA GLY A 81 -1.64 12.23 4.38
C GLY A 81 -3.14 11.94 4.35
N GLY A 82 -3.71 11.38 5.42
CA GLY A 82 -5.14 11.12 5.55
C GLY A 82 -5.96 12.41 5.52
N LEU A 83 -5.55 13.42 6.28
CA LEU A 83 -6.21 14.74 6.26
C LEU A 83 -6.19 15.38 4.86
N LEU A 84 -5.10 15.22 4.11
CA LEU A 84 -4.99 15.71 2.74
C LEU A 84 -5.85 14.89 1.77
N ALA A 85 -5.88 13.57 1.93
CA ALA A 85 -6.69 12.68 1.11
C ALA A 85 -8.18 12.99 1.24
N ASP A 86 -8.65 13.18 2.48
CA ASP A 86 -10.04 13.48 2.81
C ASP A 86 -10.51 14.82 2.24
N ARG A 87 -9.62 15.82 2.18
CA ARG A 87 -9.98 17.20 1.83
C ARG A 87 -9.74 17.57 0.38
N TYR A 88 -8.80 16.92 -0.30
CA TYR A 88 -8.36 17.34 -1.65
C TYR A 88 -8.36 16.24 -2.71
N LEU A 89 -8.07 14.99 -2.36
CA LEU A 89 -7.82 13.95 -3.37
C LEU A 89 -9.02 13.00 -3.58
N GLY A 90 -9.79 12.75 -2.52
CA GLY A 90 -10.94 11.84 -2.56
C GLY A 90 -10.52 10.36 -2.66
N MET A 91 -11.35 9.47 -2.08
CA MET A 91 -11.14 8.02 -2.12
C MET A 91 -11.62 7.49 -3.48
N ARG A 92 -10.71 7.31 -4.43
CA ARG A 92 -11.00 6.73 -5.76
C ARG A 92 -10.25 5.43 -5.96
#